data_AF-A0A1V5MYX2-F1
#
_entry.id   AF-A0A1V5MYX2-F1
#
_cell.length_a   1.000
_cell.length_b   1.000
_cell.length_c   1.000
_cell.angle_alpha   90.00
_cell.angle_beta   90.00
_cell.angle_gamma   90.00
#
_symmetry.space_group_name_H-M   'P 1'
#
loop_
_entity.id
_entity.type
_entity.pdbx_description
1 polymer ?
#
loop_
_entity_poly.entity_id
_entity_poly.type
_entity_poly.pdbx_seq_one_letter_code
_entity_poly.pdbx_strand_id
1 'polypeptide(L)'
;MQKLSNYVVFLSNCNNFVSTNQRLTLMEIAVIKIGNSKGIRLSKTLLKRYNIKDSVELIMEKGYMILKPKEDVRKGWGEAFQAMHEAGDDRALLSDVFEDENLEEW
;
A
#
# COMPACT_ATOMS: atom_id res chain seq x y z
N MET A 1 -3.54 34.46 2.25
CA MET A 1 -2.11 34.35 1.89
C MET A 1 -1.64 32.96 2.32
N GLN A 2 -1.54 31.99 1.41
CA GLN A 2 -1.10 30.64 1.77
C GLN A 2 0.43 30.66 1.86
N LYS A 3 0.98 30.55 3.08
CA LYS A 3 2.42 30.36 3.30
C LYS A 3 2.81 29.02 2.67
N LEU A 4 3.58 29.07 1.59
CA LEU A 4 4.15 27.90 0.95
C LEU A 4 5.42 27.52 1.72
N SER A 5 5.43 26.32 2.31
CA SER A 5 6.63 25.75 2.94
C SER A 5 7.17 24.69 2.01
N ASN A 6 8.38 24.91 1.49
CA ASN A 6 9.08 23.92 0.68
C ASN A 6 9.68 22.86 1.61
N TYR A 7 9.39 21.59 1.37
CA TYR A 7 10.00 20.47 2.10
C TYR A 7 10.69 19.56 1.09
N VAL A 8 11.91 19.14 1.41
CA VAL A 8 12.66 18.16 0.63
C VAL A 8 12.33 16.79 1.20
N VAL A 9 11.64 15.95 0.43
CA VAL A 9 11.36 14.56 0.81
C VAL A 9 12.46 13.67 0.24
N PHE A 10 13.19 13.01 1.13
CA PHE A 10 14.28 12.10 0.82
C PHE A 10 13.70 10.69 0.64
N LEU A 11 13.64 10.20 -0.60
CA LEU A 11 13.34 8.79 -0.85
C LEU A 11 14.66 8.07 -1.11
N SER A 12 15.11 7.28 -0.13
CA SER A 12 16.28 6.41 -0.28
C SER A 12 15.89 5.16 -1.06
N ASN A 13 15.99 5.22 -2.40
CA ASN A 13 16.07 4.02 -3.22
C ASN A 13 17.46 4.00 -3.87
N CYS A 14 18.19 2.92 -3.58
CA CYS A 14 19.54 2.52 -4.00
C CYS A 14 20.36 3.47 -4.91
N ASN A 15 21.59 3.76 -4.47
CA ASN A 15 22.73 4.37 -5.18
C ASN A 15 22.53 5.73 -5.88
N ASN A 16 21.35 6.34 -5.86
CA ASN A 16 21.12 7.70 -6.34
C ASN A 16 20.24 8.51 -5.39
N PHE A 17 20.59 9.78 -5.18
CA PHE A 17 19.81 10.71 -4.38
C PHE A 17 18.85 11.50 -5.28
N VAL A 18 17.56 11.17 -5.24
CA VAL A 18 16.54 11.90 -6.00
C VAL A 18 15.86 12.92 -5.07
N SER A 19 16.22 14.20 -5.19
CA SER A 19 15.48 15.27 -4.51
C SER A 19 14.26 15.66 -5.35
N THR A 20 13.06 15.29 -4.90
CA THR A 20 11.83 15.85 -5.48
C THR A 20 11.41 17.07 -4.68
N ASN A 21 11.24 18.22 -5.35
CA ASN A 21 10.60 19.40 -4.76
C ASN A 21 9.09 19.10 -4.65
N GLN A 22 8.66 18.50 -3.54
CA GLN A 22 7.25 18.22 -3.31
C GLN A 22 6.58 19.43 -2.65
N ARG A 23 5.60 20.01 -3.35
CA ARG A 23 4.77 21.09 -2.81
C ARG A 23 3.81 20.52 -1.78
N LEU A 24 4.09 20.74 -0.50
CA LEU A 24 3.19 20.36 0.59
C LEU A 24 2.15 21.46 0.82
N THR A 25 0.87 21.08 0.77
CA THR A 25 -0.24 21.94 1.15
C THR A 25 -0.70 21.59 2.56
N LEU A 26 -0.55 22.53 3.49
CA LEU A 26 -1.03 22.38 4.85
C LEU A 26 -2.54 22.68 4.90
N MET A 27 -3.29 21.83 5.60
CA MET A 27 -4.73 21.94 5.77
C MET A 27 -5.07 21.67 7.24
N GLU A 28 -5.91 22.50 7.83
CA GLU A 28 -6.46 22.23 9.16
C GLU A 28 -7.77 21.44 9.01
N ILE A 29 -7.92 20.37 9.79
CA ILE A 29 -9.10 19.50 9.76
C ILE A 29 -9.59 19.28 11.18
N ALA A 30 -10.89 19.43 11.39
CA ALA A 30 -11.49 19.22 12.70
C ALA A 30 -11.51 17.74 13.09
N VAL A 31 -11.21 17.47 14.37
CA VAL A 31 -11.39 16.16 15.00
C VAL A 31 -12.77 16.12 15.67
N ILE A 32 -13.65 15.25 15.18
CA ILE A 32 -15.05 15.15 15.62
C ILE A 32 -15.27 13.93 16.51
N LYS A 33 -16.22 14.00 17.44
CA LYS A 33 -16.62 12.87 18.29
C LYS A 33 -17.48 11.89 17.48
N ILE A 34 -17.15 10.59 17.57
CA ILE A 34 -17.90 9.48 16.96
C ILE A 34 -18.14 8.46 18.07
N GLY A 35 -19.28 8.55 18.76
CA GLY A 35 -19.55 7.73 19.95
C GLY A 35 -18.50 7.92 21.03
N ASN A 36 -17.82 6.84 21.44
CA ASN A 36 -16.71 6.86 22.39
C ASN A 36 -15.35 7.20 21.76
N SER A 37 -15.31 7.33 20.43
CA SER A 37 -14.10 7.56 19.65
C SER A 37 -14.06 8.99 19.08
N LYS A 38 -12.95 9.31 18.41
CA LYS A 38 -12.77 10.53 17.63
C LYS A 38 -12.39 10.18 16.19
N GLY A 39 -12.77 11.02 15.23
CA GLY A 39 -12.43 10.83 13.82
C GLY A 39 -12.13 12.14 13.11
N ILE A 40 -11.54 12.03 11.92
CA ILE A 40 -11.29 13.14 10.99
C ILE A 40 -12.20 12.99 9.76
N ARG A 41 -12.73 14.11 9.26
CA ARG A 41 -13.59 14.10 8.07
C ARG A 41 -12.78 14.41 6.81
N LEU A 42 -12.60 13.42 5.95
CA LEU A 42 -11.98 13.60 4.64
C LEU A 42 -13.05 13.95 3.58
N SER A 43 -12.75 14.92 2.72
CA SER A 43 -13.66 15.29 1.62
C SER A 43 -13.64 14.22 0.51
N LYS A 44 -14.73 14.10 -0.26
CA LYS A 44 -14.80 13.19 -1.42
C LYS A 44 -13.63 13.40 -2.39
N THR A 45 -13.20 14.66 -2.56
CA THR A 45 -12.08 15.03 -3.41
C THR A 45 -10.76 14.45 -2.91
N LEU A 46 -10.52 14.45 -1.59
CA LEU A 46 -9.32 13.86 -1.00
C LEU A 46 -9.35 12.33 -1.10
N LEU A 47 -10.49 11.71 -0.79
CA LEU A 47 -10.66 10.25 -0.92
C LEU A 47 -10.38 9.78 -2.35
N LYS A 48 -10.94 10.47 -3.36
CA LYS A 48 -10.70 10.15 -4.78
C LYS A 48 -9.26 10.41 -5.20
N ARG A 49 -8.66 11.52 -4.78
CA ARG A 49 -7.27 11.88 -5.14
C ARG A 49 -6.26 10.86 -4.64
N TYR A 50 -6.45 10.34 -3.43
CA TYR A 50 -5.53 9.37 -2.82
C TYR A 50 -6.01 7.92 -2.96
N ASN A 51 -7.05 7.68 -3.77
CA ASN A 51 -7.64 6.36 -4.00
C ASN A 51 -7.97 5.60 -2.69
N ILE A 52 -8.44 6.33 -1.68
CA ILE A 52 -8.87 5.77 -0.40
C ILE A 52 -10.31 5.28 -0.58
N LYS A 53 -10.50 3.96 -0.40
CA LYS A 53 -11.82 3.31 -0.41
C LYS A 53 -12.38 3.27 1.02
N ASP A 54 -12.31 2.10 1.66
CA ASP A 54 -12.98 1.85 2.94
C ASP A 54 -12.04 1.87 4.14
N SER A 55 -10.73 1.70 3.90
CA SER A 55 -9.74 1.62 4.98
C SER A 55 -8.40 2.24 4.59
N VAL A 56 -7.66 2.62 5.62
CA VAL A 56 -6.32 3.20 5.55
C VAL A 56 -5.41 2.48 6.54
N GLU A 57 -4.14 2.43 6.21
CA GLU A 57 -3.10 1.99 7.13
C GLU A 57 -2.60 3.18 7.94
N LEU A 58 -2.43 2.97 9.24
CA LEU A 58 -1.94 3.98 10.19
C LEU A 58 -0.54 3.58 10.66
N ILE A 59 0.44 4.40 10.35
CA ILE A 59 1.82 4.24 10.84
C ILE A 59 2.04 5.28 11.93
N MET A 60 2.46 4.82 13.11
CA MET A 60 2.75 5.68 14.25
C MET A 60 4.24 6.03 14.27
N GLU A 61 4.54 7.32 14.18
CA GLU A 61 5.88 7.87 14.25
C GLU A 61 6.04 8.76 15.49
N LYS A 62 7.28 9.16 15.81
CA LYS A 62 7.52 10.07 16.95
C LYS A 62 6.92 11.45 16.69
N GLY A 63 5.73 11.70 17.23
CA GLY A 63 5.05 12.99 17.22
C GLY A 63 4.05 13.21 16.10
N TYR A 64 3.88 12.26 15.18
CA TYR A 64 2.85 12.31 14.14
C TYR A 64 2.44 10.90 13.69
N MET A 65 1.36 10.83 12.94
CA MET A 65 0.90 9.59 12.31
C MET A 65 0.79 9.77 10.81
N ILE A 66 1.16 8.74 10.06
CA ILE A 66 1.04 8.71 8.61
C ILE A 66 -0.15 7.83 8.25
N LEU A 67 -1.06 8.37 7.44
CA LEU A 67 -2.18 7.64 6.86
C LEU A 67 -1.85 7.28 5.42
N LYS A 68 -1.91 5.99 5.07
CA LYS A 68 -1.73 5.50 3.71
C LYS A 68 -3.01 4.80 3.23
N PRO A 69 -3.38 4.91 1.94
CA PRO A 69 -4.43 4.06 1.40
C PRO A 69 -4.02 2.60 1.57
N LYS A 70 -4.95 1.75 1.99
CA LYS A 70 -4.69 0.31 2.03
C LYS A 70 -4.52 -0.20 0.60
N GLU A 71 -3.39 -0.82 0.32
CA GLU A 71 -3.19 -1.50 -0.96
C GLU A 71 -3.88 -2.87 -0.95
N ASP A 72 -4.45 -3.24 -2.09
CA ASP A 72 -5.01 -4.57 -2.26
C ASP A 72 -3.85 -5.57 -2.22
N VAL A 73 -3.87 -6.50 -1.25
CA VAL A 73 -2.77 -7.47 -0.98
C VAL A 73 -2.36 -8.26 -2.23
N ARG A 74 -3.28 -8.47 -3.18
CA ARG A 74 -3.04 -9.20 -4.43
C ARG A 74 -3.04 -8.32 -5.68
N LYS A 75 -2.83 -7.01 -5.53
CA LYS A 75 -2.70 -6.11 -6.68
C LYS A 75 -1.48 -6.54 -7.51
N GLY A 76 -1.68 -6.75 -8.81
CA GLY A 76 -0.60 -7.17 -9.72
C GLY A 76 -0.30 -8.67 -9.70
N TRP A 77 -0.97 -9.48 -8.87
CA TRP A 77 -0.78 -10.93 -8.89
C TRP A 77 -1.17 -11.53 -10.23
N GLY A 78 -2.31 -11.15 -10.81
CA GLY A 78 -2.75 -11.69 -12.11
C GLY A 78 -1.71 -11.47 -13.23
N GLU A 79 -1.13 -10.27 -13.30
CA GLU A 79 -0.06 -9.94 -14.26
C GLU A 79 1.22 -10.73 -13.97
N ALA A 80 1.60 -10.88 -12.71
CA ALA A 80 2.76 -11.69 -12.32
C ALA A 80 2.58 -13.18 -12.63
N PHE A 81 1.38 -13.73 -12.41
CA PHE A 81 1.03 -15.11 -12.76
C PHE A 81 1.04 -15.33 -14.27
N GLN A 82 0.52 -14.37 -15.04
CA GLN A 82 0.58 -14.43 -16.50
C GLN A 82 2.03 -14.41 -17.00
N ALA A 83 2.87 -13.51 -16.46
CA ALA A 83 4.29 -13.45 -16.81
C ALA A 83 5.05 -14.73 -16.44
N MET A 84 4.75 -15.33 -15.27
CA MET A 84 5.32 -16.63 -14.88
C MET A 84 4.92 -17.75 -15.85
N HIS A 85 3.66 -17.79 -16.28
CA HIS A 85 3.18 -18.77 -17.25
C HIS A 85 3.85 -18.59 -18.63
N GLU A 86 3.98 -17.35 -19.10
CA GLU A 86 4.68 -17.03 -20.35
C GLU A 86 6.18 -17.39 -20.29
N ALA A 87 6.82 -17.24 -19.12
CA ALA A 87 8.20 -17.66 -18.87
C ALA A 87 8.36 -19.18 -18.68
N GLY A 88 7.26 -19.92 -18.43
CA GLY A 88 7.28 -21.35 -18.13
C GLY A 88 7.80 -21.68 -16.73
N ASP A 89 7.81 -20.70 -15.83
CA ASP A 89 8.23 -20.81 -14.42
C ASP A 89 7.12 -21.35 -13.52
N ASP A 90 5.96 -21.69 -14.08
CA ASP A 90 4.79 -22.26 -13.39
C ASP A 90 4.77 -23.80 -13.40
N ARG A 91 5.87 -24.44 -13.79
CA ARG A 91 5.98 -25.90 -13.81
C ARG A 91 6.06 -26.46 -12.39
N ALA A 92 5.35 -27.56 -12.16
CA ALA A 92 5.45 -28.32 -10.92
C ALA A 92 6.90 -28.78 -10.70
N LEU A 93 7.49 -28.38 -9.56
CA LEU A 93 8.85 -28.77 -9.17
C LEU A 93 8.91 -30.18 -8.56
N LEU A 94 7.77 -30.69 -8.11
CA LEU A 94 7.60 -32.01 -7.53
C LEU A 94 6.68 -32.83 -8.43
N SER A 95 6.90 -34.14 -8.46
CA SER A 95 5.96 -35.06 -9.09
C SER A 95 4.65 -35.09 -8.30
N ASP A 96 3.54 -35.29 -9.01
CA ASP A 96 2.20 -35.45 -8.41
C ASP A 96 2.06 -36.74 -7.58
N VAL A 97 3.07 -37.61 -7.64
CA VAL A 97 3.15 -38.88 -6.91
C VAL A 97 4.48 -38.88 -6.17
N PHE A 98 4.44 -39.03 -4.85
CA PHE A 98 5.65 -39.32 -4.08
C PHE A 98 6.00 -40.80 -4.22
N GLU A 99 7.29 -41.13 -4.23
CA GLU A 99 7.74 -42.54 -4.34
C GLU A 99 7.17 -43.44 -3.23
N ASP A 100 6.73 -42.84 -2.12
CA ASP A 100 6.23 -43.50 -0.92
C ASP A 100 4.69 -43.55 -0.85
N GLU A 101 3.98 -42.94 -1.82
CA GLU A 101 2.52 -42.93 -1.84
C GLU A 101 1.97 -44.27 -2.35
N ASN A 102 1.50 -45.10 -1.42
CA ASN A 102 0.74 -46.29 -1.76
C ASN A 102 -0.71 -45.91 -2.13
N LEU A 103 -0.98 -45.75 -3.42
CA LEU A 103 -2.30 -45.43 -3.96
C LEU A 103 -3.29 -46.61 -3.91
N GLU A 104 -2.88 -47.79 -3.43
CA GLU A 104 -3.73 -48.98 -3.31
C GLU A 104 -4.47 -49.10 -1.97
N GLU A 105 -4.21 -48.22 -0.97
CA GLU A 105 -4.97 -48.20 0.29
C GLU A 105 -6.16 -47.21 0.28
N TRP A 106 -7.06 -47.37 -0.70
CA TRP A 106 -8.38 -46.72 -0.72
C TRP A 106 -9.50 -47.75 -0.89
#